data_AF-A0A2T9ZP45-F1
#
_entry.id   AF-A0A2T9ZP45-F1
#
_cell.length_a   1.000
_cell.length_b   1.000
_cell.length_c   1.000
_cell.angle_alpha   90.00
_cell.angle_beta   90.00
_cell.angle_gamma   90.00
#
_symmetry.space_group_name_H-M   'P 1'
#
loop_
_entity.id
_entity.type
_entity.pdbx_description
1 polymer ?
#
loop_
_entity_poly.entity_id
_entity_poly.type
_entity_poly.pdbx_seq_one_letter_code
_entity_poly.pdbx_strand_id
1 'polypeptide(L)'
;NVMGYFSANRWTDPQGTVVHEIAVNPAYFARHNLLEVLQTIVHEMVHNWQHCFGKPSRNGYHNKEWAEKMDLIGLIPSSTGRPGGRRTGQKVSDYPKPGGAFERAARTFIRQSKGLPWVDRIAALSPSCQQRERDTGWDEDLTELGTGDRIDEEQFAALLHCPISELFHDLVPSEQLQLAARKKVKSRYTCAHCQTNVWGKPGLKLVCGECGNAYEEYEAV
;
A
#
# COMPACT_ATOMS: atom_id res chain seq x y z
N ASN A 1 -6.91 6.98 -0.19
CA ASN A 1 -6.49 6.01 0.84
C ASN A 1 -5.06 6.27 1.21
N VAL A 2 -4.77 6.43 2.50
CA VAL A 2 -3.39 6.53 3.00
C VAL A 2 -2.83 5.11 3.17
N MET A 3 -1.54 4.93 2.90
CA MET A 3 -0.85 3.63 2.93
C MET A 3 -0.67 3.13 4.38
N GLY A 4 -0.36 4.06 5.28
CA GLY A 4 -0.30 3.90 6.73
C GLY A 4 -0.48 5.26 7.40
N TYR A 5 -0.42 5.31 8.73
CA TYR A 5 -0.40 6.56 9.47
C TYR A 5 0.23 6.40 10.85
N PHE A 6 0.79 7.49 11.34
CA PHE A 6 1.16 7.71 12.74
C PHE A 6 0.07 8.49 13.49
N SER A 7 -0.25 8.06 14.71
CA SER A 7 -1.12 8.77 15.65
C SER A 7 -0.46 8.89 17.02
N ALA A 8 -0.17 10.12 17.43
CA ALA A 8 0.44 10.38 18.73
C ALA A 8 -0.55 10.21 19.89
N ASN A 9 -0.09 9.64 21.02
CA ASN A 9 -0.86 9.54 22.26
C ASN A 9 -2.23 8.88 22.08
N ARG A 10 -2.27 7.88 21.19
CA ARG A 10 -3.51 7.27 20.73
C ARG A 10 -4.13 6.34 21.77
N TRP A 11 -3.29 5.63 22.51
CA TRP A 11 -3.70 4.57 23.40
C TRP A 11 -3.33 4.90 24.84
N THR A 12 -4.17 4.46 25.78
CA THR A 12 -3.89 4.54 27.21
C THR A 12 -4.25 3.25 27.92
N ASP A 13 -3.47 2.87 28.93
CA ASP A 13 -3.76 1.73 29.81
C ASP A 13 -4.51 2.19 31.09
N PRO A 14 -5.06 1.27 31.90
CA PRO A 14 -5.73 1.62 33.17
C PRO A 14 -4.82 2.31 34.19
N GLN A 15 -3.49 2.22 34.04
CA GLN A 15 -2.49 2.87 34.89
C GLN A 15 -2.21 4.32 34.43
N GLY A 16 -2.76 4.75 33.30
CA GLY A 16 -2.57 6.08 32.72
C GLY A 16 -1.33 6.21 31.85
N THR A 17 -0.63 5.11 31.54
CA THR A 17 0.44 5.12 30.52
C THR A 17 -0.17 5.47 29.18
N VAL A 18 0.50 6.32 28.40
CA VAL A 18 0.06 6.74 27.07
C VAL A 18 1.10 6.29 26.04
N VAL A 19 0.64 5.69 24.93
CA VAL A 19 1.51 5.24 23.84
C VAL A 19 1.00 5.70 22.46
N HIS A 20 1.92 5.84 21.52
CA HIS A 20 1.61 6.20 20.13
C HIS A 20 1.21 4.98 19.30
N GLU A 21 0.59 5.22 18.14
CA GLU A 21 0.21 4.21 17.17
C GLU A 21 0.91 4.43 15.83
N ILE A 22 1.40 3.36 15.23
CA ILE A 22 1.69 3.29 13.80
C ILE A 22 0.80 2.19 13.23
N ALA A 23 -0.04 2.53 12.26
CA ALA A 23 -0.95 1.61 11.62
C ALA A 23 -0.70 1.56 10.11
N VAL A 24 -0.82 0.37 9.52
CA VAL A 24 -0.69 0.14 8.08
C VAL A 24 -2.01 -0.36 7.54
N ASN A 25 -2.42 0.11 6.38
CA ASN A 25 -3.66 -0.32 5.74
C ASN A 25 -3.52 -1.75 5.16
N PRO A 26 -4.28 -2.75 5.63
CA PRO A 26 -4.17 -4.11 5.12
C PRO A 26 -4.50 -4.25 3.62
N ALA A 27 -5.40 -3.39 3.10
CA ALA A 27 -5.72 -3.36 1.68
C ALA A 27 -4.59 -2.78 0.80
N TYR A 28 -3.63 -2.07 1.41
CA TYR A 28 -2.40 -1.61 0.76
C TYR A 28 -1.34 -2.73 0.78
N PHE A 29 -1.21 -3.41 1.92
CA PHE A 29 -0.25 -4.50 2.15
C PHE A 29 -0.31 -5.61 1.10
N ALA A 30 -1.50 -6.06 0.71
CA ALA A 30 -1.63 -7.14 -0.28
C ALA A 30 -1.23 -6.75 -1.71
N ARG A 31 -1.14 -5.45 -2.03
CA ARG A 31 -0.97 -4.93 -3.40
C ARG A 31 0.42 -4.38 -3.69
N HIS A 32 1.23 -4.22 -2.66
CA HIS A 32 2.55 -3.61 -2.75
C HIS A 32 3.59 -4.66 -2.43
N ASN A 33 4.82 -4.39 -2.87
CA ASN A 33 5.92 -5.27 -2.55
C ASN A 33 6.40 -5.04 -1.10
N LEU A 34 7.16 -5.99 -0.56
CA LEU A 34 7.57 -5.92 0.84
C LEU A 34 8.45 -4.69 1.13
N LEU A 35 9.23 -4.24 0.15
CA LEU A 35 10.07 -3.06 0.29
C LEU A 35 9.24 -1.78 0.45
N GLU A 36 8.18 -1.61 -0.34
CA GLU A 36 7.23 -0.48 -0.24
C GLU A 36 6.44 -0.47 1.07
N VAL A 37 6.09 -1.66 1.59
CA VAL A 37 5.43 -1.79 2.90
C VAL A 37 6.39 -1.35 4.01
N LEU A 38 7.63 -1.85 4.01
CA LEU A 38 8.64 -1.45 4.99
C LEU A 38 8.96 0.05 4.87
N GLN A 39 9.01 0.59 3.65
CA GLN A 39 9.18 2.01 3.42
C GLN A 39 8.08 2.82 4.09
N THR A 40 6.81 2.41 3.92
CA THR A 40 5.66 3.04 4.57
C THR A 40 5.79 3.01 6.09
N ILE A 41 6.16 1.86 6.66
CA ILE A 41 6.36 1.75 8.12
C ILE A 41 7.46 2.69 8.59
N VAL A 42 8.60 2.72 7.91
CA VAL A 42 9.74 3.58 8.27
C VAL A 42 9.41 5.06 8.11
N HIS A 43 8.63 5.46 7.10
CA HIS A 43 8.09 6.81 6.96
C HIS A 43 7.31 7.22 8.22
N GLU A 44 6.37 6.40 8.66
CA GLU A 44 5.59 6.66 9.87
C GLU A 44 6.44 6.61 11.15
N MET A 45 7.50 5.80 11.19
CA MET A 45 8.48 5.82 12.29
C MET A 45 9.24 7.15 12.37
N VAL A 46 9.50 7.81 11.23
CA VAL A 46 10.13 9.14 11.23
C VAL A 46 9.16 10.20 11.76
N HIS A 47 7.87 10.09 11.47
CA HIS A 47 6.85 10.92 12.11
C HIS A 47 6.82 10.73 13.63
N ASN A 48 6.85 9.47 14.10
CA ASN A 48 6.94 9.16 15.53
C ASN A 48 8.22 9.74 16.17
N TRP A 49 9.37 9.51 15.55
CA TRP A 49 10.64 10.08 16.02
C TRP A 49 10.59 11.60 16.13
N GLN A 50 10.07 12.29 15.11
CA GLN A 50 9.99 13.73 15.12
C GLN A 50 9.03 14.23 16.21
N HIS A 51 7.93 13.52 16.46
CA HIS A 51 7.01 13.85 17.54
C HIS A 51 7.70 13.74 18.92
N CYS A 52 8.48 12.69 19.14
CA CYS A 52 9.13 12.43 20.43
C CYS A 52 10.38 13.30 20.68
N PHE A 53 11.13 13.63 19.63
CA PHE A 53 12.48 14.20 19.76
C PHE A 53 12.74 15.46 18.93
N GLY A 54 11.78 15.87 18.11
CA GLY A 54 11.92 16.98 17.16
C GLY A 54 10.83 18.03 17.33
N LYS A 55 10.62 18.79 16.25
CA LYS A 55 9.64 19.88 16.17
C LYS A 55 8.77 19.68 14.94
N PRO A 56 7.70 18.87 15.03
CA PRO A 56 6.78 18.70 13.92
C PRO A 56 6.10 20.02 13.58
N SER A 57 5.77 20.20 12.30
CA SER A 57 4.95 21.31 11.84
C SER A 57 3.47 20.98 11.97
N ARG A 58 2.59 21.81 11.39
CA ARG A 58 1.16 21.51 11.30
C ARG A 58 0.91 20.14 10.68
N ASN A 59 -0.21 19.50 11.04
CA ASN A 59 -0.56 18.16 10.58
C ASN A 59 -0.38 17.98 9.06
N GLY A 60 0.32 16.90 8.69
CA GLY A 60 0.64 16.53 7.31
C GLY A 60 1.73 17.37 6.63
N TYR A 61 2.31 18.37 7.29
CA TYR A 61 3.42 19.13 6.71
C TYR A 61 4.76 18.50 7.05
N HIS A 62 5.48 18.06 6.02
CA HIS A 62 6.85 17.55 6.10
C HIS A 62 7.85 18.70 6.03
N ASN A 63 8.48 19.01 7.15
CA ASN A 63 9.43 20.12 7.28
C ASN A 63 10.89 19.67 7.03
N LYS A 64 11.84 20.59 7.20
CA LYS A 64 13.26 20.34 6.94
C LYS A 64 13.86 19.25 7.85
N GLU A 65 13.51 19.26 9.14
CA GLU A 65 14.01 18.28 10.12
C GLU A 65 13.52 16.87 9.78
N TRP A 66 12.25 16.73 9.40
CA TRP A 66 11.73 15.47 8.89
C TRP A 66 12.48 15.01 7.64
N ALA A 67 12.68 15.92 6.68
CA ALA A 67 13.35 15.61 5.42
C ALA A 67 14.83 15.22 5.60
N GLU A 68 15.52 15.80 6.58
CA GLU A 68 16.90 15.47 6.95
C GLU A 68 16.97 14.08 7.61
N LYS A 69 15.99 13.74 8.47
CA LYS A 69 15.92 12.42 9.09
C LYS A 69 15.67 11.31 8.07
N MET A 70 14.78 11.55 7.11
CA MET A 70 14.51 10.62 6.00
C MET A 70 15.78 10.36 5.19
N ASP A 71 16.48 11.42 4.77
CA ASP A 71 17.76 11.30 4.03
C ASP A 71 18.78 10.45 4.79
N LEU A 72 18.92 10.68 6.09
CA LEU A 72 19.85 9.94 6.96
C LEU A 72 19.53 8.44 6.99
N ILE A 73 18.25 8.09 7.01
CA ILE A 73 17.79 6.69 6.99
C ILE A 73 17.94 6.08 5.59
N GLY A 74 18.10 6.89 4.55
CA GLY A 74 18.19 6.43 3.17
C GLY A 74 16.84 6.35 2.45
N LEU A 75 15.86 7.12 2.92
CA LEU A 75 14.62 7.41 2.20
C LEU A 75 14.68 8.87 1.72
N ILE A 76 14.54 9.11 0.43
CA ILE A 76 14.70 10.45 -0.15
C ILE A 76 13.33 11.14 -0.24
N PRO A 77 13.10 12.25 0.49
CA PRO A 77 11.87 13.03 0.38
C PRO A 77 11.63 13.57 -1.01
N SER A 78 10.40 13.40 -1.51
CA SER A 78 9.98 13.95 -2.80
C SER A 78 8.48 14.19 -2.87
N SER A 79 8.08 15.40 -3.27
CA SER A 79 6.69 15.76 -3.60
C SER A 79 6.10 14.95 -4.77
N THR A 80 6.93 14.29 -5.57
CA THR A 80 6.50 13.44 -6.69
C THR A 80 6.68 11.95 -6.39
N GLY A 81 7.26 11.60 -5.24
CA GLY A 81 7.69 10.22 -4.95
C GLY A 81 8.83 9.73 -5.84
N ARG A 82 9.45 10.61 -6.64
CA ARG A 82 10.52 10.30 -7.60
C ARG A 82 11.63 11.37 -7.55
N PRO A 83 12.81 11.14 -8.13
CA PRO A 83 13.86 12.15 -8.23
C PRO A 83 13.37 13.48 -8.82
N GLY A 84 13.91 14.60 -8.33
CA GLY A 84 13.58 15.95 -8.80
C GLY A 84 12.38 16.63 -8.12
N GLY A 85 11.67 15.95 -7.23
CA GLY A 85 10.60 16.57 -6.43
C GLY A 85 11.11 17.48 -5.31
N ARG A 86 10.22 18.32 -4.77
CA ARG A 86 10.54 19.14 -3.59
C ARG A 86 10.62 18.24 -2.36
N ARG A 87 11.52 18.58 -1.44
CA ARG A 87 11.80 17.78 -0.24
C ARG A 87 10.89 18.08 0.95
N THR A 88 10.16 19.19 0.93
CA THR A 88 9.28 19.64 2.01
C THR A 88 7.93 20.11 1.47
N GLY A 89 6.88 20.07 2.31
CA GLY A 89 5.53 20.48 1.92
C GLY A 89 4.42 19.68 2.60
N GLN A 90 3.16 19.98 2.23
CA GLN A 90 1.95 19.37 2.81
C GLN A 90 1.67 17.94 2.32
N LYS A 91 2.27 17.55 1.21
CA LYS A 91 2.09 16.24 0.56
C LYS A 91 3.44 15.84 -0.01
N VAL A 92 4.31 15.34 0.86
CA VAL A 92 5.62 14.81 0.48
C VAL A 92 5.59 13.30 0.72
N SER A 93 5.99 12.57 -0.31
CA SER A 93 6.27 11.14 -0.23
C SER A 93 7.78 10.96 -0.15
N ASP A 94 8.26 9.74 -0.28
CA ASP A 94 9.66 9.43 -0.41
C ASP A 94 9.87 8.26 -1.39
N TYR A 95 11.14 8.00 -1.70
CA TYR A 95 11.57 6.80 -2.40
C TYR A 95 12.90 6.30 -1.79
N PRO A 96 13.17 4.99 -1.77
CA PRO A 96 14.45 4.46 -1.31
C PRO A 96 15.63 5.05 -2.08
N LYS A 97 16.68 5.45 -1.36
CA LYS A 97 17.98 5.75 -1.97
C LYS A 97 18.58 4.43 -2.46
N PRO A 98 18.94 4.28 -3.76
CA PRO A 98 19.59 3.08 -4.26
C PRO A 98 20.84 2.73 -3.45
N GLY A 99 20.92 1.47 -3.00
CA GLY A 99 22.02 0.98 -2.16
C GLY A 99 22.10 1.66 -0.78
N GLY A 100 21.06 2.39 -0.37
CA GLY A 100 21.02 3.20 0.84
C GLY A 100 20.88 2.40 2.14
N ALA A 101 20.93 3.09 3.28
CA ALA A 101 20.86 2.44 4.59
C ALA A 101 19.53 1.69 4.82
N PHE A 102 18.40 2.31 4.44
CA PHE A 102 17.08 1.69 4.47
C PHE A 102 17.05 0.40 3.66
N GLU A 103 17.46 0.46 2.39
CA GLU A 103 17.40 -0.70 1.49
C GLU A 103 18.23 -1.86 2.04
N ARG A 104 19.46 -1.61 2.49
CA ARG A 104 20.32 -2.63 3.11
C ARG A 104 19.67 -3.23 4.35
N ALA A 105 19.13 -2.40 5.25
CA ALA A 105 18.47 -2.87 6.47
C ALA A 105 17.21 -3.68 6.17
N ALA A 106 16.41 -3.26 5.19
CA ALA A 106 15.23 -4.00 4.75
C ALA A 106 15.60 -5.36 4.18
N ARG A 107 16.62 -5.43 3.30
CA ARG A 107 17.15 -6.69 2.76
C ARG A 107 17.61 -7.63 3.87
N THR A 108 18.39 -7.13 4.84
CA THR A 108 18.84 -7.93 5.99
C THR A 108 17.67 -8.42 6.84
N PHE A 109 16.71 -7.54 7.17
CA PHE A 109 15.53 -7.88 7.96
C PHE A 109 14.70 -8.99 7.30
N ILE A 110 14.48 -8.91 5.99
CA ILE A 110 13.70 -9.89 5.23
C ILE A 110 14.40 -11.25 5.19
N ARG A 111 15.73 -11.27 4.99
CA ARG A 111 16.53 -12.50 5.04
C ARG A 111 16.45 -13.18 6.41
N GLN A 112 16.55 -12.39 7.49
CA GLN A 112 16.53 -12.92 8.86
C GLN A 112 15.14 -13.36 9.33
N SER A 113 14.10 -12.62 8.93
CA SER A 113 12.72 -12.90 9.34
C SER A 113 12.11 -14.12 8.67
N LYS A 114 12.77 -14.72 7.67
CA LYS A 114 12.24 -15.78 6.81
C LYS A 114 10.94 -15.36 6.08
N GLY A 115 10.75 -14.05 5.88
CA GLY A 115 9.54 -13.48 5.27
C GLY A 115 8.43 -13.14 6.27
N LEU A 116 7.32 -12.60 5.77
CA LEU A 116 6.13 -12.30 6.56
C LEU A 116 5.29 -13.58 6.74
N PRO A 117 5.01 -14.03 7.98
CA PRO A 117 4.31 -15.30 8.19
C PRO A 117 2.80 -15.26 7.92
N TRP A 118 2.23 -14.07 7.67
CA TRP A 118 0.78 -13.88 7.52
C TRP A 118 0.45 -12.89 6.40
N VAL A 119 -0.57 -13.21 5.62
CA VAL A 119 -1.15 -12.34 4.59
C VAL A 119 -2.64 -12.18 4.77
N ASP A 120 -3.13 -10.97 4.47
CA ASP A 120 -4.56 -10.68 4.43
C ASP A 120 -5.21 -11.38 3.24
N ARG A 121 -5.79 -12.55 3.51
CA ARG A 121 -6.55 -13.34 2.54
C ARG A 121 -7.76 -12.60 1.97
N ILE A 122 -8.34 -11.61 2.63
CA ILE A 122 -9.52 -10.89 2.13
C ILE A 122 -9.10 -9.79 1.16
N ALA A 123 -8.01 -9.09 1.46
CA ALA A 123 -7.43 -8.08 0.57
C ALA A 123 -6.87 -8.72 -0.72
N ALA A 124 -6.18 -9.86 -0.60
CA ALA A 124 -5.65 -10.62 -1.75
C ALA A 124 -6.75 -11.09 -2.73
N LEU A 125 -7.98 -11.23 -2.23
CA LEU A 125 -9.15 -11.71 -2.96
C LEU A 125 -9.97 -10.60 -3.66
N SER A 126 -9.58 -9.32 -3.56
CA SER A 126 -10.39 -8.20 -4.04
C SER A 126 -10.06 -7.80 -5.50
N PRO A 127 -10.96 -8.01 -6.48
CA PRO A 127 -10.73 -7.74 -7.91
C PRO A 127 -10.69 -6.24 -8.28
N SER A 128 -10.80 -5.30 -7.33
CA SER A 128 -10.66 -3.86 -7.61
C SER A 128 -9.20 -3.43 -7.86
N CYS A 129 -8.37 -4.35 -8.34
CA CYS A 129 -6.95 -4.20 -8.58
C CYS A 129 -6.77 -3.80 -10.05
N GLN A 130 -6.74 -2.50 -10.32
CA GLN A 130 -6.04 -2.05 -11.53
C GLN A 130 -4.57 -2.35 -11.29
N GLN A 131 -3.97 -3.18 -12.15
CA GLN A 131 -2.53 -3.37 -12.18
C GLN A 131 -1.89 -2.00 -12.31
N ARG A 132 -1.11 -1.58 -11.30
CA ARG A 132 -0.21 -0.46 -11.51
C ARG A 132 0.86 -0.96 -12.48
N GLU A 133 1.11 -0.22 -13.56
CA GLU A 133 2.20 -0.51 -14.48
C GLU A 133 3.48 -0.73 -13.66
N ARG A 134 4.18 -1.84 -13.91
CA ARG A 134 5.49 -2.12 -13.31
C ARG A 134 6.36 -0.89 -13.47
N ASP A 135 6.77 -0.27 -12.36
CA ASP A 135 7.73 0.83 -12.40
C ASP A 135 9.10 0.18 -12.71
N THR A 136 9.45 0.07 -13.98
CA THR A 136 10.70 -0.57 -14.47
C THR A 136 11.95 0.26 -14.18
N GLY A 137 11.84 1.34 -13.40
CA GLY A 137 12.95 2.24 -13.09
C GLY A 137 14.03 1.65 -12.17
N TRP A 138 13.91 0.37 -11.78
CA TRP A 138 14.77 -0.31 -10.81
C TRP A 138 15.68 -1.39 -11.43
N ASP A 139 15.52 -1.70 -12.72
CA ASP A 139 16.18 -2.86 -13.36
C ASP A 139 17.66 -2.65 -13.71
N GLU A 140 18.21 -1.44 -13.65
CA GLU A 140 19.49 -1.15 -14.33
C GLU A 140 20.79 -1.29 -13.51
N ASP A 141 20.80 -1.44 -12.17
CA ASP A 141 22.06 -1.19 -11.42
C ASP A 141 22.30 -1.99 -10.12
N LEU A 142 22.13 -3.33 -10.13
CA LEU A 142 22.38 -4.18 -8.94
C LEU A 142 23.50 -5.23 -9.10
N THR A 143 24.42 -5.06 -10.06
CA THR A 143 25.40 -6.11 -10.42
C THR A 143 26.59 -6.31 -9.47
N GLU A 144 26.77 -5.54 -8.39
CA GLU A 144 28.01 -5.65 -7.59
C GLU A 144 27.83 -5.61 -6.07
N LEU A 145 27.26 -6.65 -5.46
CA LEU A 145 27.56 -6.97 -4.05
C LEU A 145 27.61 -8.49 -3.83
N GLY A 146 28.82 -8.99 -3.58
CA GLY A 146 29.11 -10.40 -3.42
C GLY A 146 28.93 -10.95 -2.00
N THR A 147 28.58 -12.25 -2.02
CA THR A 147 28.81 -13.33 -1.04
C THR A 147 27.75 -13.58 0.05
N GLY A 148 27.17 -14.79 -0.02
CA GLY A 148 26.90 -15.64 1.15
C GLY A 148 25.44 -16.04 1.39
N ASP A 149 25.13 -17.30 1.09
CA ASP A 149 23.91 -18.09 1.41
C ASP A 149 22.58 -17.79 0.66
N ARG A 150 22.50 -18.40 -0.53
CA ARG A 150 21.37 -19.13 -1.16
C ARG A 150 19.94 -18.67 -0.85
N ILE A 151 19.65 -17.43 -1.21
CA ILE A 151 18.65 -17.15 -2.25
C ILE A 151 19.45 -16.50 -3.37
N ASP A 152 19.24 -16.92 -4.62
CA ASP A 152 19.83 -16.22 -5.77
C ASP A 152 19.46 -14.73 -5.65
N GLU A 153 20.44 -13.81 -5.66
CA GLU A 153 20.18 -12.38 -5.41
C GLU A 153 19.14 -11.83 -6.40
N GLU A 154 19.08 -12.41 -7.60
CA GLU A 154 18.09 -12.13 -8.62
C GLU A 154 16.67 -12.58 -8.20
N GLN A 155 16.54 -13.78 -7.62
CA GLN A 155 15.27 -14.27 -7.06
C GLN A 155 14.87 -13.46 -5.83
N PHE A 156 15.81 -13.07 -4.98
CA PHE A 156 15.53 -12.25 -3.81
C PHE A 156 15.08 -10.85 -4.20
N ALA A 157 15.72 -10.23 -5.19
CA ALA A 157 15.26 -8.99 -5.80
C ALA A 157 13.84 -9.14 -6.38
N ALA A 158 13.57 -10.22 -7.11
CA ALA A 158 12.22 -10.49 -7.60
C ALA A 158 11.18 -10.58 -6.47
N LEU A 159 11.49 -11.24 -5.34
CA LEU A 159 10.62 -11.31 -4.16
C LEU A 159 10.40 -9.93 -3.51
N LEU A 160 11.41 -9.07 -3.49
CA LEU A 160 11.33 -7.71 -2.94
C LEU A 160 10.48 -6.77 -3.77
N HIS A 161 10.38 -7.02 -5.08
CA HIS A 161 9.73 -6.13 -6.03
C HIS A 161 8.39 -6.67 -6.53
N CYS A 162 8.11 -7.97 -6.36
CA CYS A 162 6.80 -8.55 -6.67
C CYS A 162 5.74 -8.15 -5.62
N PRO A 163 4.47 -7.95 -6.03
CA PRO A 163 3.38 -7.74 -5.09
C PRO A 163 3.29 -8.91 -4.10
N ILE A 164 3.05 -8.60 -2.82
CA ILE A 164 2.90 -9.64 -1.78
C ILE A 164 1.84 -10.67 -2.18
N SER A 165 0.75 -10.28 -2.86
CA SER A 165 -0.26 -11.24 -3.33
C SER A 165 0.27 -12.36 -4.23
N GLU A 166 1.33 -12.10 -5.03
CA GLU A 166 1.90 -13.11 -5.93
C GLU A 166 2.71 -14.16 -5.18
N LEU A 167 3.33 -13.80 -4.05
CA LEU A 167 4.06 -14.71 -3.17
C LEU A 167 3.18 -15.81 -2.54
N PHE A 168 1.87 -15.57 -2.47
CA PHE A 168 0.91 -16.42 -1.79
C PHE A 168 -0.18 -16.96 -2.71
N HIS A 169 0.00 -16.85 -4.03
CA HIS A 169 -0.98 -17.34 -5.02
C HIS A 169 -1.32 -18.83 -4.80
N ASP A 170 -0.32 -19.62 -4.41
CA ASP A 170 -0.47 -21.06 -4.14
C ASP A 170 -1.12 -21.37 -2.78
N LEU A 171 -1.13 -20.42 -1.83
CA LEU A 171 -1.69 -20.63 -0.49
C LEU A 171 -3.18 -20.23 -0.39
N VAL A 172 -3.71 -19.54 -1.40
CA VAL A 172 -5.14 -19.21 -1.48
C VAL A 172 -5.79 -20.14 -2.49
N PRO A 173 -6.63 -21.11 -2.06
CA PRO A 173 -7.28 -22.03 -2.98
C PRO A 173 -8.00 -21.29 -4.10
N SER A 174 -7.78 -21.71 -5.35
CA SER A 174 -8.27 -21.05 -6.57
C SER A 174 -9.79 -20.86 -6.56
N GLU A 175 -10.54 -21.78 -5.94
CA GLU A 175 -11.99 -21.68 -5.77
C GLU A 175 -12.42 -20.49 -4.89
N GLN A 176 -11.64 -20.15 -3.85
CA GLN A 176 -11.93 -19.03 -2.96
C GLN A 176 -11.65 -17.69 -3.65
N LEU A 177 -10.59 -17.63 -4.48
CA LEU A 177 -10.32 -16.54 -5.44
C LEU A 177 -11.49 -16.31 -6.38
N GLN A 178 -12.01 -17.37 -7.00
CA GLN A 178 -13.15 -17.29 -7.91
C GLN A 178 -14.45 -16.88 -7.20
N LEU A 179 -14.71 -17.37 -5.99
CA LEU A 179 -15.91 -16.98 -5.20
C LEU A 179 -15.88 -15.51 -4.78
N ALA A 180 -14.73 -14.99 -4.38
CA ALA A 180 -14.59 -13.60 -3.95
C ALA A 180 -14.67 -12.61 -5.13
N ALA A 181 -14.08 -12.98 -6.28
CA ALA A 181 -14.20 -12.19 -7.51
C ALA A 181 -15.65 -12.08 -7.98
N ARG A 182 -16.41 -13.19 -7.95
CA ARG A 182 -17.84 -13.22 -8.29
C ARG A 182 -18.73 -12.36 -7.38
N LYS A 183 -18.33 -12.11 -6.14
CA LYS A 183 -19.15 -11.40 -5.14
C LYS A 183 -19.19 -9.88 -5.30
N LYS A 184 -18.33 -9.26 -6.14
CA LYS A 184 -18.15 -7.79 -6.15
C LYS A 184 -18.55 -7.06 -7.44
N VAL A 185 -18.99 -7.76 -8.49
CA VAL A 185 -19.45 -7.07 -9.71
C VAL A 185 -20.87 -6.53 -9.46
N LYS A 186 -21.02 -5.20 -9.44
CA LYS A 186 -22.32 -4.54 -9.44
C LYS A 186 -22.57 -3.99 -10.84
N SER A 187 -23.73 -4.28 -11.42
CA SER A 187 -24.17 -3.66 -12.68
C SER A 187 -24.83 -2.32 -12.39
N ARG A 188 -24.68 -1.37 -13.32
CA ARG A 188 -25.42 -0.11 -13.30
C ARG A 188 -26.74 -0.31 -14.04
N TYR A 189 -27.82 0.18 -13.47
CA TYR A 189 -29.14 0.14 -14.04
C TYR A 189 -29.61 1.58 -14.26
N THR A 190 -30.09 1.88 -15.47
CA THR A 190 -30.59 3.23 -15.80
C THR A 190 -32.05 3.16 -16.19
N CYS A 191 -32.88 4.03 -15.61
CA CYS A 191 -34.25 4.19 -16.07
C CYS A 191 -34.25 5.06 -17.34
N ALA A 192 -34.75 4.55 -18.46
CA ALA A 192 -34.77 5.28 -19.73
C ALA A 192 -35.56 6.60 -19.69
N HIS A 193 -36.58 6.68 -18.82
CA HIS A 193 -37.44 7.86 -18.72
C HIS A 193 -36.98 8.84 -17.63
N CYS A 194 -36.77 8.35 -16.39
CA CYS A 194 -36.38 9.22 -15.27
C CYS A 194 -34.88 9.52 -15.22
N GLN A 195 -34.06 8.82 -16.02
CA GLN A 195 -32.59 8.95 -16.04
C GLN A 195 -31.91 8.72 -14.68
N THR A 196 -32.63 8.12 -13.73
CA THR A 196 -32.08 7.72 -12.43
C THR A 196 -31.21 6.48 -12.58
N ASN A 197 -30.13 6.42 -11.80
CA ASN A 197 -29.22 5.28 -11.76
C ASN A 197 -29.36 4.50 -10.45
N VAL A 198 -29.35 3.17 -10.53
CA VAL A 198 -29.25 2.25 -9.37
C VAL A 198 -28.19 1.19 -9.63
N TRP A 199 -27.53 0.72 -8.56
CA TRP A 199 -26.46 -0.29 -8.65
C TRP A 199 -26.82 -1.52 -7.85
N GLY A 200 -26.73 -2.68 -8.47
CA GLY A 200 -27.14 -3.94 -7.86
C GLY A 200 -26.39 -5.13 -8.42
N LYS A 201 -26.75 -6.33 -7.94
CA LYS A 201 -26.26 -7.58 -8.51
C LYS A 201 -26.68 -7.66 -10.00
N PRO A 202 -25.83 -8.18 -10.91
CA PRO A 202 -26.21 -8.41 -12.30
C PRO A 202 -27.48 -9.26 -12.44
N GLY A 203 -28.28 -8.98 -13.47
CA GLY A 203 -29.54 -9.68 -13.77
C GLY A 203 -30.72 -9.34 -12.85
N LEU A 204 -30.67 -8.26 -12.06
CA LEU A 204 -31.82 -7.81 -11.28
C LEU A 204 -32.92 -7.22 -12.18
N LYS A 205 -34.16 -7.65 -11.95
CA LYS A 205 -35.35 -7.08 -12.59
C LYS A 205 -35.88 -5.94 -11.73
N LEU A 206 -35.52 -4.71 -12.08
CA LEU A 206 -35.89 -3.51 -11.33
C LEU A 206 -36.95 -2.70 -12.09
N VAL A 207 -37.86 -2.09 -11.35
CA VAL A 207 -38.91 -1.20 -11.88
C VAL A 207 -38.79 0.16 -11.20
N CYS A 208 -38.88 1.24 -11.98
CA CYS A 208 -38.89 2.60 -11.47
C CYS A 208 -40.21 2.88 -10.76
N GLY A 209 -40.15 3.25 -9.48
CA GLY A 209 -41.34 3.58 -8.69
C GLY A 209 -42.03 4.89 -9.11
N GLU A 210 -41.37 5.74 -9.90
CA GLU A 210 -41.94 7.00 -10.39
C GLU A 210 -42.67 6.84 -11.73
N CYS A 211 -42.03 6.23 -12.72
CA CYS A 211 -42.61 6.09 -14.07
C CYS A 211 -43.12 4.69 -14.41
N GLY A 212 -42.90 3.70 -13.54
CA GLY A 212 -43.33 2.31 -13.76
C GLY A 212 -42.52 1.54 -14.81
N ASN A 213 -41.57 2.18 -15.50
CA ASN A 213 -40.73 1.52 -16.50
C ASN A 213 -39.67 0.62 -15.86
N ALA A 214 -39.30 -0.44 -16.57
CA ALA A 214 -38.16 -1.28 -16.18
C ALA A 214 -36.85 -0.48 -16.31
N TYR A 215 -35.91 -0.76 -15.40
CA TYR A 215 -34.54 -0.29 -15.59
C TYR A 215 -33.81 -1.16 -16.63
N GLU A 216 -32.95 -0.54 -17.41
CA GLU A 216 -32.03 -1.22 -18.33
C GLU A 216 -30.68 -1.45 -17.67
N GLU A 217 -30.16 -2.67 -17.78
CA GLU A 217 -28.85 -3.05 -17.26
C GLU A 217 -27.74 -2.63 -18.22
N TYR A 218 -26.69 -2.02 -17.67
CA TYR A 218 -25.46 -1.68 -18.37
C TYR A 218 -24.32 -2.41 -17.64
N GLU A 219 -23.53 -3.19 -18.39
CA GLU A 219 -22.33 -3.83 -17.85
C GLU A 219 -21.35 -2.76 -17.33
N ALA A 220 -20.71 -3.05 -16.19
CA ALA A 220 -19.68 -2.18 -15.65
C ALA A 220 -18.43 -2.23 -16.57
N VAL A 221 -17.90 -1.06 -16.93
CA VAL A 221 -16.50 -0.93 -17.39
C VAL A 221 -15.57 -1.18 -16.21
#